data_AF-A0AAD4PLS3-F1
#
_entry.id   AF-A0AAD4PLS3-F1
#
_cell.length_a   1.000
_cell.length_b   1.000
_cell.length_c   1.000
_cell.angle_alpha   90.00
_cell.angle_beta   90.00
_cell.angle_gamma   90.00
#
_symmetry.space_group_name_H-M   'P 1'
#
loop_
_entity.id
_entity.type
_entity.pdbx_description
1 polymer ?
#
loop_
_entity_poly.entity_id
_entity_poly.type
_entity_poly.pdbx_seq_one_letter_code
_entity_poly.pdbx_strand_id
1 'polypeptide(L)'
;MVSRRFLRPNKPYTPANDAAERVRSVATQLQMGNGGDQRKFSDLNEKFKFLSACFEQLQHSVPNSQVHELATVGDVVAFYQQAVDTTVPLDALKRSELPENLHIQYEYLRFNPATDTKFDGKTAFPKSSTLVTGLKYRRKYEGHEAKRSWP
;
A
#
# COMPACT_ATOMS: atom_id res chain seq x y z
N MET A 1 -0.60 0.85 17.61
CA MET A 1 -0.24 2.12 16.93
C MET A 1 -0.88 2.12 15.54
N VAL A 2 -2.06 2.75 15.36
CA VAL A 2 -2.83 2.67 14.10
C VAL A 2 -2.44 3.81 13.16
N SER A 3 -1.76 3.46 12.06
CA SER A 3 -1.36 4.36 10.99
C SER A 3 -2.52 4.55 10.01
N ARG A 4 -3.17 5.72 10.03
CA ARG A 4 -4.21 6.12 9.05
C ARG A 4 -3.54 6.39 7.68
N ARG A 5 -3.25 5.36 6.87
CA ARG A 5 -2.55 5.51 5.56
C ARG A 5 -3.32 4.86 4.39
N PHE A 6 -2.87 5.14 3.18
CA PHE A 6 -3.26 4.53 1.90
C PHE A 6 -3.01 3.01 1.93
N LEU A 7 -3.85 2.19 1.26
CA LEU A 7 -3.75 0.72 1.20
C LEU A 7 -3.77 -0.02 2.57
N ARG A 8 -4.56 0.46 3.55
CA ARG A 8 -4.68 -0.14 4.90
C ARG A 8 -4.83 -1.67 4.97
N PRO A 9 -5.66 -2.33 4.13
CA PRO A 9 -5.89 -3.76 4.30
C PRO A 9 -4.71 -4.61 3.79
N ASN A 10 -3.89 -4.07 2.88
CA ASN A 10 -2.85 -4.84 2.21
C ASN A 10 -1.53 -4.66 2.94
N LYS A 11 -0.91 -5.78 3.31
CA LYS A 11 0.45 -5.80 3.86
C LYS A 11 1.43 -6.00 2.70
N PRO A 12 2.60 -5.33 2.73
CA PRO A 12 3.64 -5.62 1.75
C PRO A 12 4.02 -7.10 1.86
N TYR A 13 4.14 -7.74 0.71
CA TYR A 13 4.48 -9.15 0.62
C TYR A 13 5.46 -9.37 -0.52
N THR A 14 6.58 -10.01 -0.19
CA THR A 14 7.59 -10.45 -1.13
C THR A 14 7.55 -11.98 -1.19
N PRO A 15 7.14 -12.57 -2.32
CA PRO A 15 7.04 -14.01 -2.46
C PRO A 15 8.43 -14.62 -2.31
N ALA A 16 8.52 -15.70 -1.54
CA ALA A 16 9.73 -16.50 -1.49
C ALA A 16 9.85 -17.33 -2.78
N ASN A 17 11.07 -17.61 -3.25
CA ASN A 17 11.27 -18.42 -4.47
C ASN A 17 10.65 -19.82 -4.36
N ASP A 18 10.57 -20.34 -3.13
CA ASP A 18 9.99 -21.63 -2.75
C ASP A 18 8.51 -21.52 -2.32
N ALA A 19 7.85 -20.37 -2.49
CA ALA A 19 6.47 -20.18 -2.04
C ALA A 19 5.50 -21.20 -2.63
N ALA A 20 5.63 -21.52 -3.93
CA ALA A 20 4.80 -22.53 -4.58
C ALA A 20 5.03 -23.94 -4.01
N GLU A 21 6.28 -24.29 -3.71
CA GLU A 21 6.64 -25.59 -3.14
C GLU A 21 6.09 -25.73 -1.71
N ARG A 22 6.17 -24.66 -0.92
CA ARG A 22 5.59 -24.62 0.43
C ARG A 22 4.08 -24.82 0.40
N VAL A 23 3.36 -24.10 -0.46
CA VAL A 23 1.90 -24.26 -0.60
C VAL A 23 1.54 -25.70 -1.03
N ARG A 24 2.27 -26.28 -1.98
CA ARG A 24 2.09 -27.67 -2.39
C ARG A 24 2.41 -28.66 -1.26
N SER A 25 3.41 -28.38 -0.44
CA SER A 25 3.75 -29.20 0.73
C SER A 25 2.64 -29.19 1.79
N VAL A 26 1.97 -28.06 1.99
CA VAL A 26 0.80 -27.96 2.88
C VAL A 26 -0.37 -28.75 2.29
N ALA A 27 -0.56 -28.69 0.96
CA ALA A 27 -1.61 -29.45 0.30
C ALA A 27 -1.39 -30.97 0.42
N THR A 28 -0.15 -31.46 0.31
CA THR A 28 0.15 -32.89 0.51
C THR A 28 -0.03 -33.31 1.97
N GLN A 29 0.36 -32.47 2.94
CA GLN A 29 0.16 -32.73 4.38
C GLN A 29 -1.33 -32.88 4.74
N LEU A 30 -2.20 -32.10 4.12
CA LEU A 30 -3.65 -32.17 4.34
C LEU A 30 -4.34 -33.23 3.47
N GLN A 31 -3.58 -34.14 2.85
CA GLN A 31 -4.08 -35.20 1.96
C GLN A 31 -4.90 -34.64 0.77
N MET A 32 -4.60 -33.42 0.36
CA MET A 32 -5.22 -32.76 -0.78
C MET A 32 -4.54 -33.08 -2.12
N GLY A 33 -3.58 -34.01 -2.13
CA GLY A 33 -2.81 -34.38 -3.33
C GLY A 33 -3.61 -35.06 -4.44
N ASN A 34 -4.78 -35.65 -4.14
CA ASN A 34 -5.66 -36.22 -5.17
C ASN A 34 -6.30 -35.10 -6.00
N GLY A 35 -5.69 -34.76 -7.14
CA GLY A 35 -6.13 -33.72 -8.08
C GLY A 35 -5.10 -32.62 -8.36
N GLY A 36 -3.96 -32.62 -7.65
CA GLY A 36 -2.89 -31.64 -7.85
C GLY A 36 -3.36 -30.19 -7.75
N ASP A 37 -2.76 -29.31 -8.55
CA ASP A 37 -3.06 -27.87 -8.55
C ASP A 37 -4.52 -27.56 -8.99
N GLN A 38 -5.19 -28.46 -9.72
CA GLN A 38 -6.57 -28.25 -10.19
C GLN A 38 -7.66 -28.72 -9.21
N ARG A 39 -7.29 -29.28 -8.05
CA ARG A 39 -8.26 -29.69 -7.04
C ARG A 39 -9.04 -28.49 -6.54
N LYS A 40 -10.37 -28.57 -6.61
CA LYS A 40 -11.29 -27.59 -6.03
C LYS A 40 -11.54 -27.86 -4.55
N PHE A 41 -11.71 -26.79 -3.77
CA PHE A 41 -12.15 -26.90 -2.39
C PHE A 41 -13.65 -27.18 -2.34
N SER A 42 -14.03 -28.38 -1.89
CA SER A 42 -15.44 -28.77 -1.72
C SER A 42 -16.02 -28.31 -0.38
N ASP A 43 -15.21 -28.31 0.69
CA ASP A 43 -15.64 -27.93 2.03
C ASP A 43 -15.00 -26.60 2.46
N LEU A 44 -15.79 -25.74 3.10
CA LEU A 44 -15.35 -24.46 3.66
C LEU A 44 -14.36 -24.67 4.82
N ASN A 45 -14.55 -25.72 5.63
CA ASN A 45 -13.63 -26.03 6.72
C ASN A 45 -12.25 -26.50 6.21
N GLU A 46 -12.24 -27.31 5.15
CA GLU A 46 -11.01 -27.74 4.48
C GLU A 46 -10.24 -26.53 3.93
N LYS A 47 -10.94 -25.63 3.22
CA LYS A 47 -10.37 -24.38 2.71
C LYS A 47 -9.82 -23.50 3.83
N PHE A 48 -10.57 -23.34 4.92
CA PHE A 48 -10.13 -22.54 6.07
C PHE A 48 -8.85 -23.10 6.71
N LYS A 49 -8.80 -24.42 6.95
CA LYS A 49 -7.61 -25.09 7.51
C LYS A 49 -6.41 -24.94 6.59
N PHE A 50 -6.60 -25.10 5.28
CA PHE A 50 -5.54 -24.94 4.29
C PHE A 50 -4.97 -23.51 4.26
N LEU A 51 -5.84 -22.50 4.16
CA LEU A 51 -5.42 -21.11 4.15
C LEU A 51 -4.75 -20.69 5.47
N SER A 52 -5.21 -21.25 6.61
CA SER A 52 -4.60 -21.01 7.92
C SER A 52 -3.18 -21.60 7.98
N ALA A 53 -2.98 -22.83 7.51
CA ALA A 53 -1.65 -23.45 7.45
C ALA A 53 -0.71 -22.70 6.48
N CYS A 54 -1.22 -22.23 5.34
CA CYS A 54 -0.45 -21.39 4.42
C CYS A 54 -0.04 -20.06 5.08
N PHE A 55 -0.96 -19.45 5.83
CA PHE A 55 -0.69 -18.23 6.59
C PHE A 55 0.43 -18.43 7.63
N GLU A 56 0.44 -19.55 8.35
CA GLU A 56 1.50 -19.85 9.32
C GLU A 56 2.88 -19.94 8.66
N GLN A 57 2.97 -20.57 7.49
CA GLN A 57 4.25 -20.75 6.78
C GLN A 57 4.75 -19.49 6.04
N LEU A 58 3.84 -18.74 5.42
CA LEU A 58 4.18 -17.61 4.54
C LEU A 58 3.96 -16.25 5.20
N GLN A 59 3.35 -16.23 6.39
CA GLN A 59 3.03 -15.02 7.17
C GLN A 59 2.23 -13.97 6.39
N HIS A 60 1.51 -14.41 5.35
CA HIS A 60 0.70 -13.57 4.47
C HIS A 60 -0.72 -14.12 4.38
N SER A 61 -1.69 -13.26 4.72
CA SER A 61 -3.09 -13.63 4.87
C SER A 61 -3.88 -13.18 3.65
N VAL A 62 -4.79 -14.03 3.19
CA VAL A 62 -5.70 -13.72 2.09
C VAL A 62 -6.77 -12.73 2.57
N PRO A 63 -6.96 -11.58 1.89
CA PRO A 63 -8.06 -10.66 2.19
C PRO A 63 -9.43 -11.29 1.96
N ASN A 64 -10.41 -11.00 2.82
CA ASN A 64 -11.78 -11.52 2.70
C ASN A 64 -12.40 -11.28 1.32
N SER A 65 -12.08 -10.16 0.68
CA SER A 65 -12.57 -9.83 -0.67
C SER A 65 -12.08 -10.80 -1.74
N GLN A 66 -10.91 -11.44 -1.56
CA GLN A 66 -10.30 -12.35 -2.54
C GLN A 66 -10.48 -13.82 -2.18
N VAL A 67 -10.94 -14.15 -0.97
CA VAL A 67 -11.16 -15.55 -0.55
C VAL A 67 -12.08 -16.28 -1.52
N HIS A 68 -13.11 -15.64 -2.05
CA HIS A 68 -14.05 -16.27 -2.97
C HIS A 68 -13.45 -16.62 -4.35
N GLU A 69 -12.40 -15.91 -4.77
CA GLU A 69 -11.69 -16.12 -6.05
C GLU A 69 -10.80 -17.38 -6.00
N LEU A 70 -10.37 -17.79 -4.80
CA LEU A 70 -9.52 -18.95 -4.59
C LEU A 70 -10.34 -20.24 -4.58
N ALA A 71 -10.62 -20.79 -5.76
CA ALA A 71 -11.42 -22.00 -5.91
C ALA A 71 -10.57 -23.28 -5.90
N THR A 72 -9.31 -23.20 -6.35
CA THR A 72 -8.39 -24.32 -6.49
C THR A 72 -7.09 -24.10 -5.74
N VAL A 73 -6.34 -25.18 -5.50
CA VAL A 73 -4.98 -25.11 -4.93
C VAL A 73 -4.07 -24.26 -5.82
N GLY A 74 -4.20 -24.36 -7.15
CA GLY A 74 -3.46 -23.57 -8.12
C GLY A 74 -3.71 -22.07 -7.99
N ASP A 75 -4.95 -21.66 -7.72
CA ASP A 75 -5.27 -20.24 -7.47
C ASP A 75 -4.55 -19.71 -6.23
N VAL A 76 -4.45 -20.53 -5.18
CA VAL A 76 -3.72 -20.19 -3.95
C VAL A 76 -2.22 -20.10 -4.20
N VAL A 77 -1.66 -21.02 -5.01
CA VAL A 77 -0.25 -20.95 -5.43
C VAL A 77 0.01 -19.66 -6.20
N ALA A 78 -0.83 -19.31 -7.17
CA ALA A 78 -0.70 -18.08 -7.96
C ALA A 78 -0.78 -16.82 -7.06
N PHE A 79 -1.70 -16.82 -6.09
CA PHE A 79 -1.82 -15.74 -5.11
C PHE A 79 -0.52 -15.54 -4.30
N TYR A 80 0.06 -16.61 -3.76
CA TYR A 80 1.29 -16.52 -2.97
C TYR A 80 2.57 -16.33 -3.80
N GLN A 81 2.49 -16.47 -5.14
CA GLN A 81 3.58 -16.07 -6.03
C GLN A 81 3.52 -14.59 -6.41
N GLN A 82 2.38 -13.92 -6.21
CA GLN A 82 2.23 -12.52 -6.56
C GLN A 82 2.79 -11.61 -5.46
N ALA A 83 3.72 -10.74 -5.83
CA ALA A 83 4.22 -9.70 -4.94
C ALA A 83 3.17 -8.60 -4.71
N VAL A 84 3.11 -8.11 -3.47
CA VAL A 84 2.24 -6.99 -3.09
C VAL A 84 3.11 -5.84 -2.63
N ASP A 85 3.17 -4.78 -3.43
CA ASP A 85 3.80 -3.53 -3.02
C ASP A 85 2.73 -2.56 -2.48
N THR A 86 3.06 -1.93 -1.35
CA THR A 86 2.21 -0.93 -0.68
C THR A 86 2.83 0.46 -0.75
N THR A 87 3.95 0.62 -1.47
CA THR A 87 4.58 1.92 -1.70
C THR A 87 3.61 2.85 -2.41
N VAL A 88 3.59 4.10 -1.96
CA VAL A 88 2.77 5.13 -2.61
C VAL A 88 3.41 5.45 -3.97
N PRO A 89 2.64 5.65 -5.05
CA PRO A 89 3.22 5.91 -6.38
C PRO A 89 4.24 7.06 -6.41
N LEU A 90 4.03 8.12 -5.62
CA LEU A 90 4.99 9.23 -5.48
C LEU A 90 6.30 8.80 -4.83
N ASP A 91 6.25 7.90 -3.84
CA ASP A 91 7.44 7.36 -3.18
C ASP A 91 8.17 6.38 -4.12
N ALA A 92 7.45 5.65 -4.97
CA ALA A 92 8.02 4.80 -6.00
C ALA A 92 8.77 5.63 -7.06
N LEU A 93 8.17 6.73 -7.54
CA LEU A 93 8.81 7.68 -8.46
C LEU A 93 10.09 8.31 -7.91
N LYS A 94 10.16 8.50 -6.59
CA LYS A 94 11.36 9.00 -5.92
C LYS A 94 12.54 8.04 -6.02
N ARG A 95 12.28 6.73 -6.18
CA ARG A 95 13.30 5.68 -6.27
C ARG A 95 13.68 5.35 -7.71
N SER A 96 12.87 5.73 -8.69
CA SER A 96 13.16 5.52 -10.10
C SER A 96 14.08 6.61 -10.65
N GLU A 97 14.87 6.26 -11.67
CA GLU A 97 15.61 7.23 -12.46
C GLU A 97 14.63 8.07 -13.28
N LEU A 98 14.60 9.37 -13.01
CA LEU A 98 13.78 10.32 -13.74
C LEU A 98 14.55 10.82 -14.98
N PRO A 99 13.88 11.06 -16.11
CA PRO A 99 14.52 11.65 -17.27
C PRO A 99 15.00 13.08 -16.94
N GLU A 100 16.09 13.52 -17.59
CA GLU A 100 16.80 14.76 -17.24
C GLU A 100 15.92 16.02 -17.30
N ASN A 101 14.87 16.02 -18.12
CA ASN A 101 13.94 17.12 -18.28
C ASN A 101 12.79 17.13 -17.25
N LEU A 102 12.75 16.19 -16.31
CA LEU A 102 11.67 16.04 -15.34
C LEU A 102 12.17 16.24 -13.90
N HIS A 103 11.74 17.35 -13.28
CA HIS A 103 12.00 17.62 -11.87
C HIS A 103 10.71 17.61 -11.04
N ILE A 104 10.60 16.68 -10.10
CA ILE A 104 9.44 16.54 -9.21
C ILE A 104 9.74 17.14 -7.84
N GLN A 105 8.85 18.01 -7.36
CA GLN A 105 8.90 18.53 -5.99
C GLN A 105 8.11 17.61 -5.05
N TYR A 106 8.81 16.83 -4.25
CA TYR A 106 8.21 15.83 -3.36
C TYR A 106 7.62 16.41 -2.06
N GLU A 107 8.24 17.47 -1.54
CA GLU A 107 7.76 18.12 -0.33
C GLU A 107 6.75 19.21 -0.68
N TYR A 108 5.71 19.31 0.15
CA TYR A 108 4.70 20.36 -0.02
C TYR A 108 5.32 21.72 0.27
N LEU A 109 5.53 22.51 -0.78
CA LEU A 109 5.88 23.92 -0.65
C LEU A 109 4.59 24.73 -0.49
N ARG A 110 4.49 25.45 0.63
CA ARG A 110 3.37 26.36 0.91
C ARG A 110 3.93 27.76 0.98
N PHE A 111 3.23 28.70 0.36
CA PHE A 111 3.57 30.11 0.47
C PHE A 111 3.44 30.56 1.93
N ASN A 112 4.50 31.21 2.42
CA ASN A 112 4.54 31.90 3.69
C ASN A 112 5.30 33.24 3.48
N PRO A 113 4.65 34.39 3.68
CA PRO A 113 5.26 35.69 3.38
C PRO A 113 6.50 36.02 4.22
N ALA A 114 6.71 35.33 5.34
CA ALA A 114 7.88 35.55 6.20
C ALA A 114 9.12 34.75 5.76
N THR A 115 8.92 33.62 5.10
CA THR A 115 10.01 32.67 4.76
C THR A 115 10.24 32.52 3.26
N ASP A 116 9.24 32.84 2.44
CA ASP A 116 9.33 32.70 0.99
C ASP A 116 10.00 33.93 0.36
N THR A 117 11.17 33.71 -0.23
CA THR A 117 11.96 34.74 -0.92
C THR A 117 11.63 34.83 -2.42
N LYS A 118 10.80 33.92 -2.95
CA LYS A 118 10.44 33.95 -4.37
C LYS A 118 9.48 35.11 -4.65
N PHE A 119 9.67 35.78 -5.79
CA PHE A 119 8.84 36.89 -6.27
C PHE A 119 8.71 38.03 -5.25
N ASP A 120 9.78 38.34 -4.50
CA ASP A 120 9.80 39.34 -3.42
C ASP A 120 8.74 39.08 -2.32
N GLY A 121 8.42 37.82 -2.06
CA GLY A 121 7.38 37.44 -1.09
C GLY A 121 5.96 37.80 -1.55
N LYS A 122 5.75 38.08 -2.84
CA LYS A 122 4.43 38.36 -3.40
C LYS A 122 3.76 37.08 -3.88
N THR A 123 2.51 36.88 -3.47
CA THR A 123 1.69 35.74 -3.90
C THR A 123 0.68 36.17 -4.96
N ALA A 124 0.41 35.29 -5.94
CA ALA A 124 -0.66 35.46 -6.91
C ALA A 124 -2.07 35.36 -6.28
N PHE A 125 -2.17 34.88 -5.04
CA PHE A 125 -3.43 34.71 -4.30
C PHE A 125 -3.44 35.55 -3.02
N PRO A 126 -3.50 36.90 -3.13
CA PRO A 126 -3.56 37.77 -1.96
C PRO A 126 -4.80 37.45 -1.12
N LYS A 127 -4.67 37.52 0.21
CA LYS A 127 -5.74 37.22 1.20
C LYS A 127 -6.20 35.76 1.27
N SER A 128 -5.53 34.86 0.56
CA SER A 128 -5.74 33.41 0.69
C SER A 128 -4.86 32.84 1.81
N SER A 129 -5.46 32.10 2.74
CA SER A 129 -4.74 31.41 3.82
C SER A 129 -4.29 30.03 3.38
N THR A 130 -3.04 29.65 3.66
CA THR A 130 -2.46 28.33 3.37
C THR A 130 -2.61 27.37 4.56
N LEU A 131 -3.86 27.13 4.97
CA LEU A 131 -4.15 26.36 6.18
C LEU A 131 -3.79 24.87 6.04
N VAL A 132 -3.18 24.30 7.07
CA VAL A 132 -2.91 22.85 7.17
C VAL A 132 -4.02 22.22 8.02
N THR A 133 -5.04 21.67 7.35
CA THR A 133 -6.22 21.11 8.03
C THR A 133 -5.98 19.73 8.64
N GLY A 134 -5.05 18.94 8.08
CA GLY A 134 -4.77 17.59 8.55
C GLY A 134 -3.98 17.54 9.85
N LEU A 135 -4.50 16.90 10.90
CA LEU A 135 -3.87 16.81 12.24
C LEU A 135 -2.43 16.30 12.22
N LYS A 136 -2.13 15.30 11.38
CA LYS A 136 -0.76 14.76 11.19
C LYS A 136 0.18 15.79 10.55
N TYR A 137 -0.31 16.49 9.54
CA TYR A 137 0.48 17.39 8.71
C TYR A 137 0.63 18.78 9.33
N ARG A 138 -0.31 19.18 10.19
CA ARG A 138 -0.28 20.45 10.93
C ARG A 138 0.95 20.59 11.84
N ARG A 139 1.56 19.47 12.25
CA ARG A 139 2.82 19.46 13.00
C ARG A 139 4.06 19.48 12.09
N LYS A 140 3.96 18.94 10.87
CA LYS A 140 5.10 18.85 9.94
C LYS A 140 5.24 20.12 9.09
N TYR A 141 4.12 20.73 8.73
CA TYR A 141 4.06 21.91 7.88
C TYR A 141 3.39 23.04 8.62
N GLU A 142 3.97 24.23 8.51
CA GLU A 142 3.37 25.46 9.01
C GLU A 142 2.30 25.93 8.02
N GLY A 143 1.16 26.34 8.56
CA GLY A 143 0.15 27.05 7.79
C GLY A 143 0.29 28.55 8.02
N HIS A 144 -0.10 29.35 7.03
CA HIS A 144 -0.15 30.80 7.16
C HIS A 144 -1.60 31.29 7.04
N GLU A 145 -1.99 32.20 7.93
CA GLU A 145 -3.31 32.85 7.89
C GLU A 145 -3.17 34.28 7.35
N ALA A 146 -3.80 34.55 6.21
CA ALA A 146 -3.72 35.86 5.58
C ALA A 146 -4.72 36.84 6.20
N LYS A 147 -4.29 38.09 6.38
CA LYS A 147 -5.18 39.18 6.81
C LYS A 147 -6.27 39.40 5.76
N ARG A 148 -7.54 39.32 6.17
CA ARG A 148 -8.71 39.51 5.30
C ARG A 148 -9.24 40.95 5.28
N SER A 149 -8.90 41.75 6.28
CA SER A 149 -9.29 43.16 6.34
C SER A 149 -8.40 44.02 5.43
N TRP A 150 -9.03 45.01 4.78
CA TRP A 150 -8.33 46.18 4.25
C TRP A 150 -7.90 47.08 5.42
N PRO A 151 -6.90 47.98 5.26
CA PRO A 151 -6.71 49.05 6.23
C PRO A 151 -7.95 49.95 6.31
#